data_AF-A0A1I4T220-F1
#
_entry.id   AF-A0A1I4T220-F1
#
_cell.length_a   1.000
_cell.length_b   1.000
_cell.length_c   1.000
_cell.angle_alpha   90.00
_cell.angle_beta   90.00
_cell.angle_gamma   90.00
#
_symmetry.space_group_name_H-M   'P 1'
#
loop_
_entity.id
_entity.type
_entity.pdbx_description
1 polymer ?
#
loop_
_entity_poly.entity_id
_entity_poly.type
_entity_poly.pdbx_seq_one_letter_code
_entity_poly.pdbx_strand_id
1 'polypeptide(L)'
;MADISLQVVFNRAFMYLRACGVEMTVERYRTLLHLIEESVALAGEDGQGDELLASVMERLPGYFDLPETIPPKATPELCRGSIGYGRDV
;
A
#
# COMPACT_ATOMS: atom_id res chain seq x y z
N MET A 1 -2.84 -16.50 -12.86
CA MET A 1 -2.76 -15.16 -12.24
C MET A 1 -3.29 -14.17 -13.26
N ALA A 2 -4.24 -13.33 -12.88
CA ALA A 2 -4.78 -12.33 -13.80
C ALA A 2 -3.76 -11.20 -13.92
N ASP A 3 -3.29 -10.94 -15.13
CA ASP A 3 -2.41 -9.81 -15.40
C ASP A 3 -3.13 -8.51 -14.99
N ILE A 4 -2.63 -7.84 -13.96
CA ILE A 4 -3.21 -6.59 -13.47
C ILE A 4 -2.78 -5.49 -14.43
N SER A 5 -3.73 -4.94 -15.18
CA SER A 5 -3.43 -3.83 -16.08
C SER A 5 -3.06 -2.56 -15.33
N LEU A 6 -2.28 -1.68 -15.97
CA LEU A 6 -1.90 -0.38 -15.41
C LEU A 6 -3.12 0.46 -14.98
N GLN A 7 -4.24 0.34 -15.69
CA GLN A 7 -5.50 0.97 -15.32
C GLN A 7 -6.02 0.48 -13.95
N VAL A 8 -5.86 -0.80 -13.64
CA VAL A 8 -6.25 -1.37 -12.33
C VAL A 8 -5.32 -0.85 -11.25
N VAL A 9 -4.01 -0.78 -11.50
CA VAL A 9 -3.03 -0.21 -10.55
C VAL A 9 -3.38 1.24 -10.22
N PHE A 10 -3.60 2.06 -11.25
CA PHE A 10 -4.00 3.46 -11.09
C PHE A 10 -5.28 3.59 -10.26
N ASN A 11 -6.33 2.85 -10.62
CA ASN A 11 -7.60 2.88 -9.90
C ASN A 11 -7.43 2.47 -8.44
N ARG A 12 -6.60 1.47 -8.15
CA ARG A 12 -6.36 0.99 -6.78
C ARG A 12 -5.69 2.08 -5.93
N ALA A 13 -4.61 2.68 -6.43
CA ALA A 13 -3.89 3.75 -5.74
C ALA A 13 -4.76 5.00 -5.58
N PHE A 14 -5.52 5.37 -6.63
CA PHE A 14 -6.47 6.48 -6.60
C PHE A 14 -7.56 6.29 -5.53
N MET A 15 -8.20 5.11 -5.51
CA MET A 15 -9.24 4.81 -4.52
C MET A 15 -8.66 4.81 -3.11
N TYR A 16 -7.45 4.29 -2.92
CA TYR A 16 -6.77 4.31 -1.64
C TYR A 16 -6.53 5.74 -1.14
N LEU A 17 -5.96 6.61 -1.98
CA LEU A 17 -5.75 8.02 -1.65
C LEU A 17 -7.04 8.73 -1.25
N ARG A 18 -8.12 8.51 -2.01
CA ARG A 18 -9.43 9.09 -1.70
C ARG A 18 -9.98 8.55 -0.38
N ALA A 19 -9.80 7.25 -0.09
CA ALA A 19 -10.23 6.63 1.16
C ALA A 19 -9.42 7.16 2.37
N CYS A 20 -8.16 7.52 2.16
CA CYS A 20 -7.32 8.22 3.14
C CYS A 20 -7.68 9.70 3.32
N GLY A 21 -8.68 10.22 2.60
CA GLY A 21 -9.09 11.62 2.68
C GLY A 21 -8.26 12.58 1.83
N VAL A 22 -7.40 12.07 0.95
CA VAL A 22 -6.63 12.91 0.03
C VAL A 22 -7.54 13.40 -1.10
N GLU A 23 -7.74 14.71 -1.18
CA GLU A 23 -8.41 15.34 -2.31
C GLU A 23 -7.54 15.28 -3.57
N MET A 24 -8.08 14.78 -4.68
CA MET A 24 -7.32 14.58 -5.92
C MET A 24 -7.39 15.83 -6.82
N THR A 25 -6.53 16.80 -6.52
CA THR A 25 -6.29 17.97 -7.39
C THR A 25 -5.51 17.58 -8.64
N VAL A 26 -5.48 18.45 -9.66
CA VAL A 26 -4.72 18.22 -10.91
C VAL A 26 -3.24 17.94 -10.64
N GLU A 27 -2.65 18.64 -9.68
CA GLU A 27 -1.25 18.42 -9.28
C GLU A 27 -1.06 17.02 -8.68
N ARG A 28 -1.94 16.59 -7.78
CA ARG A 28 -1.90 15.25 -7.17
C ARG A 28 -2.15 14.13 -8.17
N TYR A 29 -2.99 14.35 -9.19
CA TYR A 29 -3.13 13.43 -10.31
C TYR A 29 -1.83 13.27 -11.08
N ARG A 30 -1.12 14.37 -11.37
CA ARG A 30 0.20 14.32 -12.03
C ARG A 30 1.23 13.60 -11.17
N THR A 31 1.24 13.87 -9.87
CA THR A 31 2.10 13.16 -8.91
C THR A 31 1.85 11.65 -8.91
N LEU A 32 0.57 11.22 -8.92
CA LEU A 32 0.22 9.80 -8.98
C LEU A 32 0.69 9.14 -10.28
N LEU A 33 0.50 9.81 -11.42
CA LEU A 33 0.98 9.31 -12.71
C LEU A 33 2.51 9.20 -12.74
N HIS A 34 3.20 10.19 -12.19
CA HIS A 34 4.66 10.18 -12.11
C HIS A 34 5.18 9.05 -11.22
N LEU A 35 4.55 8.81 -10.06
CA LEU A 35 4.87 7.68 -9.20
C LEU A 35 4.72 6.33 -9.93
N ILE A 36 3.66 6.16 -10.71
CA ILE A 36 3.42 4.93 -11.48
C ILE A 36 4.48 4.79 -12.58
N GLU A 37 4.79 5.86 -13.30
CA GLU A 37 5.86 5.89 -14.31
C GLU A 37 7.21 5.44 -13.72
N GLU A 38 7.61 5.99 -12.58
CA GLU A 38 8.85 5.60 -11.90
C GLU A 38 8.81 4.15 -11.42
N SER A 39 7.65 3.65 -10.99
CA SER A 39 7.48 2.26 -10.55
C SER A 39 7.57 1.28 -11.74
N VAL A 40 7.02 1.64 -12.90
CA VAL A 40 7.16 0.88 -14.15
C VAL A 40 8.64 0.84 -14.57
N ALA A 41 9.33 1.98 -14.51
CA ALA A 41 10.75 2.06 -14.88
C ALA A 41 11.65 1.16 -14.01
N LEU A 42 11.25 0.91 -12.75
CA LEU A 42 11.98 0.04 -11.82
C LEU A 42 11.64 -1.44 -11.96
N ALA A 43 10.37 -1.76 -12.25
CA ALA A 43 9.92 -3.15 -12.39
C ALA A 43 10.46 -3.83 -13.68
N GLY A 44 10.82 -3.03 -14.69
CA GLY A 44 11.24 -3.54 -16.00
C GLY A 44 10.06 -4.08 -16.82
N GLU A 45 10.31 -4.43 -18.09
CA GLU A 45 9.26 -4.89 -19.03
C GLU A 45 8.60 -6.23 -18.63
N ASP A 46 9.28 -7.03 -17.79
CA ASP A 46 8.79 -8.32 -17.29
C ASP A 46 7.96 -8.20 -16.00
N GLY A 47 7.86 -7.00 -15.42
CA GLY A 47 7.18 -6.77 -14.15
C GLY A 47 5.70 -7.12 -14.22
N GLN A 48 5.29 -8.11 -13.44
CA GLN A 48 3.89 -8.52 -13.36
C GLN A 48 3.07 -7.41 -12.69
N GLY A 49 1.82 -7.20 -13.12
CA GLY A 49 0.99 -6.11 -12.59
C GLY A 49 0.79 -6.11 -11.06
N ASP A 50 0.91 -7.27 -10.41
CA ASP A 50 0.92 -7.41 -8.95
C ASP A 50 2.17 -6.76 -8.31
N GLU A 51 3.34 -6.94 -8.91
CA GLU A 51 4.61 -6.36 -8.44
C GLU A 51 4.61 -4.84 -8.62
N LEU A 52 4.08 -4.37 -9.76
CA LEU A 52 3.90 -2.94 -10.00
C LEU A 52 2.96 -2.31 -8.96
N LEU A 53 1.83 -2.96 -8.67
CA LEU A 53 0.91 -2.48 -7.64
C LEU A 53 1.58 -2.45 -6.27
N ALA A 54 2.31 -3.50 -5.89
CA ALA A 54 3.03 -3.54 -4.63
C ALA A 54 4.04 -2.38 -4.52
N SER A 55 4.82 -2.14 -5.58
CA SER A 55 5.81 -1.06 -5.64
C SER A 55 5.17 0.33 -5.49
N VAL A 56 4.07 0.58 -6.21
CA VAL A 56 3.33 1.85 -6.11
C VAL A 56 2.80 2.06 -4.69
N MET A 57 2.22 1.02 -4.07
CA MET A 57 1.65 1.12 -2.71
C MET A 57 2.72 1.33 -1.64
N GLU A 58 3.90 0.72 -1.77
CA GLU A 58 5.02 0.91 -0.85
C GLU A 58 5.56 2.34 -0.87
N ARG A 59 5.63 2.95 -2.06
CA ARG A 59 6.20 4.29 -2.28
C ARG A 59 5.22 5.42 -2.05
N LEU A 60 3.93 5.14 -2.07
CA LEU A 60 2.83 6.08 -1.93
C LEU A 60 3.00 7.10 -0.78
N PRO A 61 3.42 6.70 0.45
CA PRO A 61 3.64 7.64 1.55
C PRO A 61 4.75 8.66 1.32
N GLY A 62 5.66 8.42 0.37
CA GLY A 62 6.72 9.38 0.00
C GLY A 62 6.24 10.52 -0.91
N TYR A 63 5.08 10.37 -1.55
CA TYR A 63 4.53 11.32 -2.54
C TYR A 63 3.29 12.03 -2.04
N PHE A 64 2.63 11.50 -1.00
CA PHE A 64 1.37 12.00 -0.48
C PHE A 64 1.41 12.03 1.05
N ASP A 65 0.86 13.10 1.62
CA ASP A 65 0.63 13.21 3.06
C ASP A 65 -0.53 12.29 3.46
N LEU A 66 -0.18 11.05 3.83
CA LEU A 66 -1.14 10.07 4.32
C LEU A 66 -1.34 10.24 5.83
N PRO A 67 -2.57 10.05 6.34
CA PRO A 67 -2.80 10.09 7.77
C PRO A 67 -2.03 8.96 8.46
N GLU A 68 -1.40 9.28 9.59
CA GLU A 68 -0.73 8.27 10.42
C GLU A 68 -1.75 7.28 10.95
N THR A 69 -1.53 5.99 10.70
CA THR A 69 -2.39 4.92 11.22
C THR A 69 -2.11 4.73 12.70
N ILE A 70 -2.97 5.30 13.56
CA ILE A 70 -2.91 5.05 15.00
C ILE A 70 -3.59 3.69 15.25
N PRO A 71 -2.85 2.63 15.64
CA PRO A 71 -3.48 1.36 15.96
C PRO A 71 -4.44 1.55 17.15
N PRO A 72 -5.61 0.90 17.13
CA PRO A 72 -6.52 0.97 18.27
C PRO A 72 -5.81 0.47 19.52
N LYS A 73 -5.99 1.19 20.63
CA LYS A 73 -5.46 0.75 21.92
C LYS A 73 -6.12 -0.58 22.29
N ALA A 74 -5.30 -1.62 22.48
CA ALA A 74 -5.80 -2.91 22.93
C ALA A 74 -6.57 -2.77 24.25
N THR A 75 -7.82 -3.24 24.26
CA THR A 75 -8.67 -3.34 25.45
C THR A 75 -9.41 -4.68 25.43
N PRO A 76 -9.08 -5.64 26.32
CA PRO A 76 -8.10 -5.56 27.42
C PRO A 76 -6.65 -5.42 26.93
N GLU A 77 -5.74 -5.07 27.85
CA GLU A 77 -4.30 -4.99 27.55
C GLU A 77 -3.81 -6.32 26.97
N LEU A 78 -3.00 -6.25 25.91
CA LEU A 78 -2.37 -7.43 25.33
C LEU A 78 -1.34 -7.99 26.31
N CYS A 79 -1.77 -8.93 27.14
CA CYS A 79 -0.85 -9.74 27.92
C CYS A 79 -0.16 -10.75 26.99
N ARG A 80 1.17 -10.85 27.07
CA ARG A 80 1.91 -11.95 26.44
C ARG A 80 1.41 -13.26 27.06
N GLY A 81 0.70 -14.06 26.28
CA GLY A 81 0.21 -15.36 26.73
C GLY A 81 1.37 -16.27 27.12
N SER A 82 1.46 -16.63 28.40
CA SER A 82 2.36 -17.68 28.90
C SER A 82 1.77 -19.04 28.57
N ILE A 83 1.65 -19.38 27.29
CA ILE A 83 1.35 -20.75 26.90
C ILE A 83 2.66 -21.52 27.06
N GLY A 84 2.85 -22.07 28.26
CA GLY A 84 3.89 -23.05 28.49
C GLY A 84 3.58 -24.27 27.64
N TYR A 85 4.19 -24.37 26.47
CA TYR A 85 4.26 -25.62 25.73
C TYR A 85 5.15 -26.57 26.56
N GLY A 86 4.54 -27.18 27.59
CA GLY A 86 5.12 -28.31 28.28
C GLY A 86 5.28 -29.41 27.25
N ARG A 87 6.53 -29.77 26.95
CA ARG A 87 6.83 -31.02 26.27
C ARG A 87 6.59 -32.09 27.32
N ASP A 88 5.49 -32.84 27.20
CA ASP A 88 5.32 -34.07 27.98
C ASP A 88 6.53 -34.95 27.69
N VAL A 89 7.28 -35.25 28.74
CA VAL A 89 8.43 -36.17 28.77
C VAL A 89 7.93 -37.57 29.05
#